data_AF-A0A935NEX4-F1
#
_entry.id   AF-A0A935NEX4-F1
#
_cell.length_a   1.000
_cell.length_b   1.000
_cell.length_c   1.000
_cell.angle_alpha   90.00
_cell.angle_beta   90.00
_cell.angle_gamma   90.00
#
_symmetry.space_group_name_H-M   'P 1'
#
loop_
_entity.id
_entity.type
_entity.pdbx_description
1 polymer ?
#
loop_
_entity_poly.entity_id
_entity_poly.type
_entity_poly.pdbx_seq_one_letter_code
_entity_poly.pdbx_strand_id
1 'polypeptide(L)' 'MTKSVFYHAGCPVCVSAEHDIITLIGANNVEIVHIGEARSRIDEAEKAGVKSVPALVTPNGNVLHINFGASLADVKG' A
#
# COMPACT_ATOMS: atom_id res chain seq x y z
N MET A 1 4.74 -18.68 3.66
CA MET A 1 4.13 -17.75 2.70
C MET A 1 4.56 -16.34 3.10
N THR A 2 5.07 -15.55 2.15
CA THR A 2 5.38 -14.13 2.38
C THR A 2 4.06 -13.37 2.52
N LYS A 3 3.88 -12.62 3.62
CA LYS A 3 2.69 -11.77 3.78
C LYS A 3 2.78 -10.59 2.82
N SER A 4 1.62 -10.06 2.42
CA SER A 4 1.60 -8.77 1.73
C SER A 4 1.95 -7.66 2.73
N VAL A 5 2.61 -6.60 2.29
CA VAL A 5 2.94 -5.46 3.16
C VAL A 5 2.22 -4.22 2.64
N PHE A 6 1.39 -3.62 3.47
CA PHE A 6 0.65 -2.39 3.18
C PHE A 6 1.33 -1.20 3.85
N TYR A 7 1.87 -0.29 3.04
CA TYR A 7 2.53 0.93 3.48
C TYR A 7 1.59 2.13 3.39
N HIS A 8 1.51 2.91 4.47
CA HIS A 8 0.70 4.13 4.53
C HIS A 8 1.36 5.23 5.40
N ALA A 9 0.81 6.44 5.38
CA ALA A 9 1.33 7.59 6.13
C ALA A 9 0.29 8.28 7.01
N GLY A 10 -0.80 7.58 7.38
CA GLY A 10 -1.84 8.12 8.27
C GLY A 10 -2.79 9.14 7.61
N CYS A 11 -2.75 9.26 6.29
CA CYS A 11 -3.65 10.11 5.54
C CYS A 11 -5.12 9.63 5.65
N PRO A 12 -6.15 10.48 5.58
CA PRO A 12 -7.54 10.03 5.67
C PRO A 12 -7.93 8.95 4.65
N VAL A 13 -7.38 9.02 3.43
CA VAL A 13 -7.58 7.99 2.39
C VAL A 13 -6.87 6.67 2.71
N CYS A 14 -5.84 6.71 3.56
CA CYS A 14 -5.11 5.54 4.01
C CYS A 14 -5.96 4.65 4.93
N VAL A 15 -6.84 5.23 5.75
CA VAL A 15 -7.67 4.48 6.73
C VAL A 15 -8.73 3.64 6.02
N SER A 16 -9.40 4.22 5.02
CA SER A 16 -10.37 3.45 4.22
C SER A 16 -9.68 2.33 3.43
N ALA A 17 -8.54 2.62 2.81
CA ALA A 17 -7.77 1.62 2.07
C ALA A 17 -7.28 0.47 2.98
N GLU A 18 -6.88 0.78 4.21
CA GLU A 18 -6.46 -0.23 5.19
C GLU A 18 -7.59 -1.22 5.52
N HIS A 19 -8.78 -0.71 5.87
CA HIS A 19 -9.94 -1.55 6.18
C HIS A 19 -10.35 -2.45 5.01
N ASP A 20 -10.37 -1.90 3.79
CA ASP A 20 -10.72 -2.66 2.59
C ASP A 20 -9.69 -3.77 2.30
N ILE A 21 -8.40 -3.46 2.43
CA ILE A 21 -7.31 -4.42 2.24
C ILE A 21 -7.36 -5.54 3.28
N ILE A 22 -7.57 -5.20 4.56
CA ILE A 22 -7.75 -6.20 5.62
C ILE A 22 -8.94 -7.10 5.32
N THR A 23 -10.04 -6.54 4.84
CA THR A 23 -11.27 -7.29 4.53
C THR A 23 -11.07 -8.25 3.36
N LEU A 24 -10.36 -7.82 2.31
CA LEU A 24 -10.13 -8.61 1.10
C LEU A 24 -9.08 -9.70 1.29
N ILE A 25 -7.97 -9.36 1.94
CA ILE A 25 -6.79 -10.24 2.04
C ILE A 25 -6.81 -11.04 3.34
N GLY A 26 -7.45 -10.51 4.38
CA GLY A 26 -7.46 -11.04 5.74
C GLY A 26 -6.32 -10.47 6.59
N ALA A 27 -6.63 -10.05 7.82
CA ALA A 27 -5.68 -9.44 8.76
C ALA A 27 -4.40 -10.29 9.00
N ASN A 28 -4.50 -11.61 8.92
CA ASN A 28 -3.36 -12.50 9.12
C ASN A 28 -2.40 -12.57 7.92
N ASN A 29 -2.84 -12.12 6.75
CA ASN A 29 -2.13 -12.23 5.46
C ASN A 29 -1.53 -10.89 5.00
N VAL A 30 -1.80 -9.80 5.72
CA VAL A 30 -1.26 -8.47 5.47
C VAL A 30 -0.54 -7.94 6.69
N GLU A 31 0.62 -7.34 6.48
CA GLU A 31 1.35 -6.54 7.46
C GLU A 31 1.08 -5.07 7.16
N ILE A 32 0.73 -4.29 8.18
CA ILE A 32 0.43 -2.86 8.04
C ILE A 32 1.58 -2.05 8.60
N VAL A 33 2.12 -1.14 7.80
CA VAL A 33 3.30 -0.34 8.13
C VAL A 33 2.98 1.13 7.96
N HIS A 34 2.92 1.84 9.08
CA HIS A 34 2.80 3.28 9.11
C HIS A 34 4.18 3.93 8.91
N ILE A 35 4.51 4.33 7.68
CA ILE A 35 5.82 4.93 7.33
C ILE A 35 6.09 6.25 8.07
N GLY A 36 5.03 6.99 8.44
CA GLY A 36 5.17 8.20 9.26
C GLY A 36 5.72 7.95 10.67
N GLU A 37 5.54 6.74 11.21
CA GLU A 37 5.97 6.35 12.56
C GLU A 37 7.22 5.44 12.48
N ALA A 38 7.14 4.40 11.64
CA ALA A 38 8.23 3.46 11.39
C ALA A 38 9.17 3.97 10.28
N ARG A 39 9.79 5.15 10.47
CA ARG A 39 10.65 5.78 9.46
C ARG A 39 11.83 4.93 8.98
N SER A 40 12.31 4.01 9.81
CA SER A 40 13.35 3.04 9.43
C SER A 40 12.92 2.07 8.32
N ARG A 41 11.62 1.93 8.06
CA ARG A 41 11.04 1.10 6.99
C ARG A 41 11.00 1.80 5.62
N ILE A 42 11.36 3.08 5.54
CA ILE A 42 11.34 3.84 4.26
C ILE A 42 12.27 3.17 3.24
N ASP A 43 13.53 2.92 3.62
CA ASP A 43 14.51 2.26 2.75
C ASP A 43 14.03 0.90 2.24
N GLU A 44 13.27 0.17 3.05
CA GLU A 44 12.69 -1.11 2.65
C GLU A 44 11.58 -0.92 1.62
N ALA A 45 10.67 0.02 1.86
CA ALA A 45 9.59 0.35 0.93
C ALA A 45 10.16 0.80 -0.43
N GLU A 46 11.18 1.65 -0.43
CA GLU A 46 11.86 2.10 -1.65
C GLU A 46 12.51 0.95 -2.41
N LYS A 47 13.23 0.06 -1.71
CA LYS A 47 13.84 -1.14 -2.31
C LYS A 47 12.79 -2.12 -2.86
N ALA A 48 11.62 -2.18 -2.23
CA ALA A 48 10.48 -2.95 -2.73
C ALA A 48 9.80 -2.30 -3.95
N GLY A 49 10.18 -1.07 -4.35
CA GLY A 49 9.63 -0.36 -5.50
C GLY A 49 8.44 0.55 -5.17
N VAL A 50 8.20 0.85 -3.91
CA VAL A 50 7.16 1.80 -3.48
C VAL A 50 7.59 3.21 -3.85
N LYS A 51 6.73 3.91 -4.62
CA LYS A 51 6.94 5.28 -5.11
C LYS A 51 6.00 6.29 -4.46
N SER A 52 4.86 5.82 -3.96
CA SER A 52 3.83 6.61 -3.28
C SER A 52 3.10 5.72 -2.27
N VAL A 53 2.45 6.34 -1.29
CA VAL A 53 1.58 5.67 -0.33
C VAL A 53 0.18 6.30 -0.37
N PRO A 54 -0.90 5.55 -0.13
CA PRO A 54 -0.94 4.14 0.28
C PRO A 54 -0.54 3.15 -0.83
N ALA A 55 0.20 2.09 -0.48
CA ALA A 55 0.63 1.06 -1.43
C ALA A 55 0.69 -0.33 -0.80
N LEU A 56 0.34 -1.35 -1.59
CA LEU A 56 0.44 -2.76 -1.20
C LEU A 56 1.56 -3.45 -1.98
N VAL A 57 2.52 -4.03 -1.27
CA VAL A 57 3.51 -4.96 -1.83
C VAL A 57 2.96 -6.38 -1.69
N THR A 58 2.75 -7.05 -2.82
CA THR A 58 2.24 -8.42 -2.88
C THR A 58 3.33 -9.46 -2.59
N PRO A 59 2.97 -10.72 -2.28
CA PRO A 59 3.96 -11.77 -2.00
C PRO A 59 4.90 -12.07 -3.17
N ASN A 60 4.49 -11.72 -4.39
CA ASN A 60 5.26 -11.90 -5.62
C ASN A 60 6.16 -10.68 -5.94
N GLY A 61 6.22 -9.67 -5.05
CA GLY A 61 7.05 -8.49 -5.22
C GLY A 61 6.42 -7.36 -6.06
N ASN A 62 5.20 -7.54 -6.58
CA ASN A 62 4.50 -6.46 -7.28
C ASN A 62 4.04 -5.39 -6.29
N VAL A 63 4.16 -4.13 -6.68
CA VAL A 63 3.66 -2.99 -5.92
C VAL A 63 2.38 -2.46 -6.55
N LEU A 64 1.32 -2.36 -5.75
CA LEU A 64 0.05 -1.75 -6.13
C LEU A 64 -0.07 -0.42 -5.41
N HIS A 65 0.14 0.68 -6.12
CA HIS A 65 -0.12 2.03 -5.60
C HIS A 65 -1.63 2.27 -5.59
N ILE A 66 -2.20 2.49 -4.41
CA ILE A 66 -3.64 2.68 -4.25
C ILE A 66 -3.93 4.17 -4.35
N ASN A 67 -4.97 4.51 -5.13
CA ASN A 67 -5.41 5.89 -5.34
C ASN A 67 -4.34 6.78 -6.00
N PHE A 68 -3.47 6.18 -6.82
CA PHE A 68 -2.48 6.88 -7.65
C PHE A 68 -2.56 6.34 -9.07
N GLY A 69 -2.98 7.17 -10.03
CA GLY A 69 -3.16 6.75 -11.42
C GLY A 69 -3.88 7.79 -12.27
N ALA A 70 -4.35 7.36 -13.43
CA ALA A 70 -5.16 8.17 -14.33
C ALA A 70 -6.63 8.19 -13.87
N SER A 71 -7.29 9.34 -13.99
CA SER A 71 -8.72 9.43 -13.75
C SER A 71 -9.49 8.67 -14.84
N LEU A 72 -10.75 8.32 -14.57
CA LEU A 72 -11.62 7.76 -15.61
C LEU A 72 -11.84 8.74 -16.76
N ALA A 73 -11.68 10.05 -16.54
CA ALA A 73 -11.74 11.04 -17.61
C ALA A 73 -10.49 10.94 -18.51
N ASP A 74 -9.30 10.80 -17.93
CA ASP A 74 -8.03 10.69 -18.66
C ASP A 74 -7.98 9.47 -19.60
N VAL A 75 -8.72 8.41 -19.27
CA VAL A 75 -8.75 7.15 -20.06
C VAL A 75 -9.97 7.00 -20.96
N LYS A 76 -11.00 7.86 -20.82
CA LYS A 76 -12.21 7.79 -21.65
C LYS A 76 -12.07 8.54 -22.98
N GLY A 77 -11.16 9.51 -23.06
CA GLY A 77 -11.03 10.41 -24.22
C GLY A 77 -12.06 11.52 -24.21
#